data_AF-A0A7W1SYU5-F1
#
_entry.id   AF-A0A7W1SYU5-F1
#
_cell.length_a   1.000
_cell.length_b   1.000
_cell.length_c   1.000
_cell.angle_alpha   90.00
_cell.angle_beta   90.00
_cell.angle_gamma   90.00
#
_symmetry.space_group_name_H-M   'P 1'
#
loop_
_entity.id
_entity.type
_entity.pdbx_description
1 polymer ?
#
loop_
_entity_poly.entity_id
_entity_poly.type
_entity_poly.pdbx_seq_one_letter_code
_entity_poly.pdbx_strand_id
1 'polypeptide(L)' 'MKPGRRQTVPHDYKRNGTTTLFAALNVVGGEVYGLCQERHRHQEWLKFLRLLDETVAPT' A
#
# COMPACT_ATOMS: atom_id res chain seq x y z
N MET A 1 26.32 -15.52 31.72
CA MET A 1 26.37 -14.15 31.16
C MET A 1 27.43 -13.37 31.94
N LYS A 2 28.42 -12.73 31.30
CA LYS A 2 29.51 -12.03 32.02
C LYS A 2 29.04 -10.65 32.51
N PRO A 3 29.27 -10.27 33.78
CA PRO A 3 28.97 -8.92 34.27
C PRO A 3 29.81 -7.85 33.53
N GLY A 4 29.19 -6.75 33.12
CA GLY A 4 29.90 -5.57 32.57
C GLY A 4 29.91 -5.41 31.03
N ARG A 5 29.38 -6.35 30.26
CA ARG A 5 29.25 -6.20 28.79
C ARG A 5 27.85 -5.71 28.43
N ARG A 6 27.70 -4.46 27.94
CA ARG A 6 26.44 -4.04 27.30
C ARG A 6 26.16 -5.00 26.15
N GLN A 7 24.98 -5.63 26.17
CA GLN A 7 24.54 -6.46 25.06
C GLN A 7 24.40 -5.57 23.83
N THR A 8 25.06 -5.95 22.74
CA THR A 8 24.69 -5.44 21.41
C THR A 8 23.32 -6.01 21.13
N VAL A 9 22.28 -5.17 21.18
CA VAL A 9 20.94 -5.54 20.72
C VAL A 9 20.99 -5.44 19.20
N PRO A 10 21.05 -6.56 18.45
CA PRO A 10 20.86 -6.47 17.02
C PRO A 10 19.46 -5.89 16.78
N HIS A 11 19.38 -4.87 15.94
CA HIS A 11 18.09 -4.32 15.54
C HIS A 11 17.29 -5.44 14.88
N ASP A 12 16.17 -5.82 15.49
CA ASP A 12 15.28 -6.81 14.92
C ASP A 12 14.55 -6.18 13.73
N TYR A 13 15.03 -6.48 12.53
CA TYR A 13 14.42 -5.99 11.32
C TYR A 13 13.30 -6.92 10.89
N LYS A 14 12.06 -6.51 11.16
CA LYS A 14 10.85 -7.23 10.77
C LYS A 14 10.26 -6.65 9.48
N ARG A 15 10.07 -7.50 8.45
CA ARG A 15 9.31 -7.15 7.24
C ARG A 15 7.86 -7.57 7.39
N ASN A 16 6.93 -6.67 7.09
CA ASN A 16 5.49 -6.92 7.16
C ASN A 16 4.90 -7.44 5.83
N GLY A 17 5.74 -7.99 4.95
CA GLY A 17 5.35 -8.42 3.61
C GLY A 17 5.23 -7.27 2.60
N THR A 18 4.60 -7.56 1.47
CA THR A 18 4.39 -6.64 0.34
C THR A 18 2.90 -6.50 0.07
N THR A 19 2.44 -5.29 -0.21
CA THR A 19 1.05 -5.02 -0.61
C THR A 19 1.00 -4.62 -2.08
N THR A 20 -0.14 -4.85 -2.73
CA THR A 20 -0.38 -4.43 -4.12
C THR A 20 -1.00 -3.04 -4.12
N LEU A 21 -0.38 -2.07 -4.78
CA LEU A 21 -0.96 -0.75 -5.01
C LEU A 21 -1.60 -0.70 -6.40
N PHE A 22 -2.90 -0.40 -6.44
CA PHE A 22 -3.57 0.07 -7.65
C PHE A 22 -3.60 1.59 -7.62
N ALA A 23 -3.27 2.24 -8.74
CA ALA A 23 -3.25 3.69 -8.84
C ALA A 23 -3.77 4.15 -10.20
N ALA A 24 -4.44 5.31 -10.21
CA ALA A 24 -4.93 5.98 -11.41
C ALA A 24 -4.62 7.48 -11.31
N LEU A 25 -4.21 8.08 -12.42
CA LEU A 25 -3.92 9.50 -12.55
C LEU A 25 -5.00 10.16 -13.42
N ASN A 26 -5.69 11.15 -12.87
CA ASN A 26 -6.50 12.07 -13.65
C ASN A 26 -5.58 13.08 -14.35
N VAL A 27 -5.41 12.94 -15.66
CA VAL A 27 -4.49 13.79 -16.43
C VAL A 27 -4.99 15.23 -16.61
N VAL A 28 -6.29 15.46 -16.46
CA VAL A 28 -6.89 16.80 -16.59
C VAL A 28 -6.80 17.55 -15.26
N GLY A 29 -7.18 16.90 -14.16
CA GLY A 29 -7.15 17.50 -12.81
C GLY A 29 -5.81 17.39 -12.09
N GLY A 30 -4.92 16.48 -12.52
CA GLY A 30 -3.66 16.19 -11.85
C GLY A 30 -3.79 15.33 -10.59
N GLU A 31 -4.99 14.85 -10.27
CA GLU A 31 -5.28 14.06 -9.07
C GLU A 31 -4.83 12.62 -9.24
N VAL A 32 -4.30 12.02 -8.18
CA VAL A 32 -3.94 10.60 -8.14
C VAL A 32 -4.81 9.87 -7.13
N TYR A 33 -5.43 8.79 -7.58
CA TYR A 33 -6.24 7.90 -6.77
C TYR A 33 -5.48 6.59 -6.56
N GLY A 34 -5.57 6.01 -5.36
CA GLY A 34 -4.87 4.77 -5.06
C GLY A 34 -5.55 3.91 -4.01
N LEU A 35 -5.36 2.60 -4.11
CA LEU A 35 -5.88 1.62 -3.18
C LEU A 35 -4.87 0.49 -2.98
N CYS A 36 -4.49 0.24 -1.72
CA CYS A 36 -3.67 -0.90 -1.34
C CYS A 36 -4.55 -2.14 -1.13
N GLN A 37 -4.11 -3.28 -1.66
CA GLN A 37 -4.81 -4.57 -1.61
C GLN A 37 -3.82 -5.70 -1.33
N GLU A 38 -4.29 -6.76 -0.68
CA GLU A 38 -3.44 -7.89 -0.29
C GLU A 38 -2.86 -8.65 -1.50
N ARG A 39 -3.56 -8.65 -2.64
CA ARG A 39 -3.22 -9.45 -3.82
C ARG A 39 -3.49 -8.68 -5.12
N HIS A 40 -2.73 -9.02 -6.15
CA HIS A 40 -2.91 -8.50 -7.51
C HIS A 40 -3.80 -9.45 -8.33
N ARG A 41 -5.13 -9.37 -8.15
CA ARG A 41 -6.09 -10.14 -8.97
C ARG A 41 -7.26 -9.27 -9.42
N HIS A 42 -8.05 -9.80 -10.34
CA HIS A 42 -9.18 -9.09 -10.94
C HIS A 42 -10.25 -8.65 -9.92
N GLN A 43 -10.42 -9.38 -8.81
CA GLN A 43 -11.41 -9.03 -7.78
C GLN A 43 -11.01 -7.75 -7.06
N GLU A 44 -9.74 -7.64 -6.67
CA GLU A 44 -9.17 -6.45 -6.05
C GLU A 44 -9.13 -5.27 -7.04
N TRP A 45 -8.89 -5.55 -8.33
CA TRP A 45 -8.98 -4.55 -9.40
C TRP A 45 -10.40 -3.98 -9.56
N LEU A 46 -11.43 -4.83 -9.62
CA LEU A 46 -12.82 -4.36 -9.73
C LEU A 46 -13.25 -3.51 -8.54
N LYS A 47 -12.73 -3.80 -7.33
CA LYS A 47 -12.96 -2.94 -6.16
C LYS A 47 -12.35 -1.56 -6.34
N PHE A 48 -11.13 -1.49 -6.88
CA PHE A 48 -10.48 -0.22 -7.19
C PHE A 48 -11.28 0.59 -8.24
N LEU A 49 -11.77 -0.06 -9.29
CA LEU A 49 -12.61 0.61 -10.30
C LEU A 49 -13.91 1.16 -9.72
N ARG A 50 -14.61 0.41 -8.86
CA ARG A 50 -15.81 0.93 -8.18
C ARG A 50 -15.52 2.13 -7.30
N LEU A 51 -14.38 2.13 -6.60
CA LEU A 51 -13.93 3.29 -5.84
C LEU A 51 -13.70 4.49 -6.76
N LEU A 52 -13.12 4.29 -7.94
CA LEU A 52 -12.97 5.37 -8.92
C LEU A 52 -14.34 5.89 -9.40
N ASP A 53 -15.28 5.00 -9.71
CA ASP A 53 -16.63 5.39 -10.14
C ASP A 53 -17.38 6.22 -9.08
N GLU A 54 -17.13 5.96 -7.78
CA GLU A 54 -17.71 6.73 -6.67
C GLU A 54 -16.98 8.06 -6.40
N THR A 55 -15.67 8.10 -6.63
CA THR A 55 -14.82 9.26 -6.26
C THR A 55 -14.69 10.28 -7.39
N VAL A 56 -14.75 9.83 -8.64
CA VAL A 56 -14.64 10.70 -9.82
C VAL A 56 -16.05 11.09 -10.23
N ALA A 57 -16.40 12.36 -10.06
CA ALA A 57 -17.71 12.87 -10.48
C ALA A 57 -17.91 12.62 -11.98
N PRO A 58 -19.09 12.15 -12.42
CA PRO A 58 -19.40 12.04 -13.84
C PRO A 58 -19.38 13.45 -14.44
N THR A 59 -18.54 13.62 -15.46
CA THR A 59 -18.41 14.88 -16.21
C THR A 59 -19.57 15.05 -17.18
#